data_AF-Q6RUN7-F1
#
_entry.id   AF-Q6RUN7-F1
#
_cell.length_a   1.000
_cell.length_b   1.000
_cell.length_c   1.000
_cell.angle_alpha   90.00
_cell.angle_beta   90.00
_cell.angle_gamma   90.00
#
_symmetry.space_group_name_H-M   'P 1'
#
loop_
_entity.id
_entity.type
_entity.pdbx_description
1 polymer ?
#
loop_
_entity_poly.entity_id
_entity_poly.type
_entity_poly.pdbx_seq_one_letter_code
_entity_poly.pdbx_strand_id
1 'polypeptide(L)'
;ILDNELKDKKFFVGDNFGYADIAANLMGFWLGILEEASGVILVTNEKFPNFCAWKDEYINCSQVKEYLPSRDALLAHFQPRFQTAAPK
;
A
#
# COMPACT_ATOMS: atom_id res chain seq x y z
N ILE A 1 -15.85 -2.41 3.52
CA ILE A 1 -16.32 -1.03 3.26
C ILE A 1 -15.35 -0.34 2.30
N LEU A 2 -14.06 -0.17 2.67
CA LEU A 2 -13.08 0.52 1.83
C LEU A 2 -12.92 -0.04 0.41
N ASP A 3 -12.82 -1.37 0.25
CA ASP A 3 -12.67 -1.98 -1.09
C ASP A 3 -13.87 -1.71 -2.01
N ASN A 4 -15.08 -1.65 -1.44
CA ASN A 4 -16.28 -1.37 -2.22
C ASN A 4 -16.40 0.12 -2.60
N GLU A 5 -15.75 1.03 -1.86
CA GLU A 5 -15.67 2.46 -2.23
C GLU A 5 -14.81 2.70 -3.47
N LEU A 6 -13.84 1.82 -3.71
CA LEU A 6 -12.96 1.81 -4.88
C LEU A 6 -13.56 1.08 -6.08
N LYS A 7 -14.74 0.50 -5.94
CA LYS A 7 -15.41 -0.20 -7.03
C LYS A 7 -15.68 0.77 -8.18
N ASP A 8 -15.24 0.39 -9.38
CA ASP A 8 -15.37 1.17 -10.61
C ASP A 8 -14.66 2.55 -10.58
N LYS A 9 -13.73 2.77 -9.64
CA LYS A 9 -12.96 4.01 -9.51
C LYS A 9 -11.46 3.72 -9.53
N LYS A 10 -10.70 4.59 -10.18
CA LYS A 10 -9.24 4.50 -10.22
C LYS A 10 -8.59 4.96 -8.92
N PHE A 11 -9.19 5.95 -8.26
CA PHE A 11 -8.75 6.61 -7.04
C PHE A 11 -9.96 6.83 -6.11
N PHE A 12 -9.70 7.12 -4.84
CA PHE A 12 -10.79 7.40 -3.87
C PHE A 12 -11.64 8.61 -4.27
N VAL A 13 -11.07 9.55 -5.01
CA VAL A 13 -11.74 10.76 -5.52
C VAL A 13 -12.26 10.56 -6.96
N GLY A 14 -12.39 9.30 -7.43
CA GLY A 14 -12.86 8.96 -8.78
C GLY A 14 -11.71 8.68 -9.74
N ASP A 15 -11.60 9.42 -10.83
CA ASP A 15 -10.56 9.20 -11.85
C ASP A 15 -9.27 10.01 -11.62
N ASN A 16 -9.32 10.99 -10.71
CA ASN A 16 -8.20 11.86 -10.41
C ASN A 16 -7.58 11.52 -9.05
N PHE A 17 -6.25 11.63 -9.00
CA PHE A 17 -5.49 11.56 -7.76
C PHE A 17 -5.89 12.72 -6.83
N GLY A 18 -6.30 12.41 -5.60
CA GLY A 18 -6.78 13.43 -4.67
C GLY A 18 -6.30 13.24 -3.23
N TYR A 19 -6.84 14.09 -2.34
CA TYR A 19 -6.43 14.12 -0.93
C TYR A 19 -6.64 12.79 -0.21
N ALA A 20 -7.74 12.09 -0.51
CA ALA A 20 -8.02 10.78 0.06
C ALA A 20 -6.95 9.74 -0.32
N ASP A 21 -6.42 9.80 -1.55
CA ASP A 21 -5.35 8.92 -2.01
C ASP A 21 -4.01 9.23 -1.31
N ILE A 22 -3.71 10.52 -1.11
CA ILE A 22 -2.55 10.96 -0.32
C ILE A 22 -2.67 10.48 1.13
N ALA A 23 -3.84 10.61 1.75
CA ALA A 23 -4.08 10.10 3.11
C ALA A 23 -3.99 8.57 3.16
N ALA A 24 -4.43 7.88 2.11
CA ALA A 24 -4.34 6.43 1.96
C ALA A 24 -2.92 5.93 1.59
N ASN A 25 -1.93 6.81 1.44
CA ASN A 25 -0.51 6.50 1.24
C ASN A 25 -0.03 5.34 2.14
N LEU A 26 -0.40 5.40 3.42
CA LEU A 26 -0.03 4.40 4.41
C LEU A 26 -0.48 2.99 3.99
N MET A 27 -1.69 2.90 3.46
CA MET A 27 -2.30 1.63 3.06
C MET A 27 -1.79 1.15 1.69
N GLY A 28 -1.51 2.05 0.75
CA GLY A 28 -1.00 1.67 -0.57
C GLY A 28 0.45 1.21 -0.54
N PHE A 29 1.33 2.00 0.07
CA PHE A 29 2.78 1.80 -0.04
C PHE A 29 3.39 1.03 1.13
N TRP A 30 3.02 1.38 2.37
CA TRP A 30 3.64 0.77 3.54
C TRP A 30 3.11 -0.62 3.84
N LEU A 31 1.84 -0.88 3.51
CA LEU A 31 1.23 -2.19 3.74
C LEU A 31 2.00 -3.32 3.06
N GLY A 32 2.41 -3.15 1.80
CA GLY A 32 3.21 -4.16 1.11
C GLY A 32 4.59 -4.41 1.74
N ILE A 33 5.19 -3.37 2.35
CA ILE A 33 6.45 -3.49 3.08
C ILE A 33 6.22 -4.21 4.42
N LEU A 34 5.13 -3.90 5.11
CA LEU A 34 4.74 -4.54 6.36
C LEU A 34 4.41 -6.03 6.16
N GLU A 35 3.70 -6.36 5.08
CA GLU A 35 3.38 -7.74 4.71
C GLU A 35 4.65 -8.55 4.44
N GLU A 36 5.60 -7.99 3.67
CA GLU A 36 6.89 -8.62 3.38
C GLU A 36 7.77 -8.75 4.63
N ALA A 37 7.83 -7.69 5.46
CA ALA A 37 8.68 -7.68 6.65
C ALA A 37 8.16 -8.57 7.78
N SER A 38 6.83 -8.69 7.93
CA SER A 38 6.19 -9.54 8.95
C SER A 38 5.91 -10.97 8.48
N GLY A 39 5.92 -11.22 7.16
CA GLY A 39 5.50 -12.48 6.56
C GLY A 39 3.98 -12.74 6.64
N VAL A 40 3.19 -11.75 7.06
CA VAL A 40 1.73 -11.85 7.19
C VAL A 40 1.07 -11.14 6.01
N ILE A 41 0.22 -11.84 5.28
CA ILE A 41 -0.57 -11.25 4.18
C ILE A 41 -1.90 -10.75 4.75
N LEU A 42 -2.11 -9.44 4.72
CA LEU A 42 -3.32 -8.76 5.21
C LEU A 42 -4.29 -8.49 4.07
N VAL A 43 -3.77 -8.18 2.88
CA VAL A 43 -4.56 -7.82 1.71
C VAL A 43 -4.26 -8.79 0.58
N THR A 44 -5.22 -9.67 0.31
CA THR A 44 -5.20 -10.56 -0.86
C THR A 44 -6.11 -10.01 -1.95
N ASN A 45 -5.73 -10.22 -3.21
CA ASN A 45 -6.56 -9.88 -4.36
C ASN A 45 -7.94 -10.58 -4.30
N GLU A 46 -7.99 -11.80 -3.77
CA GLU A 46 -9.24 -12.55 -3.59
C GLU A 46 -10.25 -11.84 -2.66
N LYS A 47 -9.76 -11.16 -1.60
CA LYS A 47 -10.62 -10.49 -0.62
C LYS A 47 -10.84 -9.02 -0.92
N PHE A 48 -9.84 -8.37 -1.52
CA PHE A 48 -9.83 -6.92 -1.78
C PHE A 48 -9.28 -6.61 -3.19
N PRO A 49 -9.99 -7.02 -4.24
CA PRO A 49 -9.52 -6.87 -5.62
C PRO A 49 -9.41 -5.40 -6.05
N ASN A 50 -10.36 -4.55 -5.64
CA ASN A 50 -10.40 -3.14 -6.02
C ASN A 50 -9.28 -2.36 -5.32
N PHE A 51 -9.05 -2.67 -4.04
CA PHE A 51 -7.95 -2.08 -3.29
C PHE A 51 -6.58 -2.49 -3.83
N CYS A 52 -6.41 -3.75 -4.25
CA CYS A 52 -5.18 -4.18 -4.93
C CYS A 52 -4.95 -3.40 -6.24
N ALA A 53 -5.97 -3.24 -7.07
CA ALA A 53 -5.87 -2.45 -8.30
C ALA A 53 -5.53 -0.98 -8.02
N TRP A 54 -6.20 -0.36 -7.05
CA TRP A 54 -5.91 1.01 -6.61
C TRP A 54 -4.48 1.17 -6.11
N LYS A 55 -4.00 0.22 -5.31
CA LYS A 55 -2.62 0.23 -4.78
C LYS A 55 -1.60 0.21 -5.92
N ASP A 56 -1.80 -0.62 -6.92
CA ASP A 56 -0.90 -0.72 -8.07
C ASP A 56 -0.90 0.58 -8.89
N GLU A 57 -2.06 1.19 -9.10
CA GLU A 57 -2.19 2.51 -9.75
C GLU A 57 -1.55 3.64 -8.92
N TYR A 58 -1.74 3.61 -7.59
CA TYR A 58 -1.18 4.58 -6.66
C TYR A 58 0.36 4.52 -6.67
N ILE A 59 0.96 3.33 -6.56
CA ILE A 59 2.42 3.15 -6.60
C ILE A 59 2.99 3.55 -7.96
N ASN A 60 2.23 3.34 -9.04
CA ASN A 60 2.66 3.69 -10.39
C ASN A 60 2.49 5.16 -10.76
N CYS A 61 1.68 5.91 -10.01
CA CYS A 61 1.47 7.33 -10.22
C CYS A 61 2.80 8.10 -10.10
N SER A 62 3.10 8.92 -11.11
CA SER A 62 4.35 9.68 -11.19
C SER A 62 4.52 10.64 -10.02
N GLN A 63 3.44 11.32 -9.62
CA GLN A 63 3.43 12.22 -8.46
C GLN A 63 3.86 11.48 -7.19
N VAL A 64 3.38 10.25 -7.02
CA VAL A 64 3.67 9.39 -5.88
C VAL A 64 5.14 8.97 -5.85
N LYS A 65 5.71 8.62 -7.00
CA LYS A 65 7.12 8.24 -7.13
C LYS A 65 8.09 9.39 -6.81
N GLU A 66 7.69 10.64 -6.99
CA GLU A 66 8.55 11.80 -6.68
C GLU A 66 8.69 12.10 -5.19
N TYR A 67 7.69 11.75 -4.36
CA TYR A 67 7.75 12.02 -2.92
C TYR A 67 7.98 10.78 -2.06
N LEU A 68 7.75 9.57 -2.59
CA LEU A 68 7.95 8.36 -1.81
C LEU A 68 9.44 7.98 -1.72
N PRO A 69 9.92 7.59 -0.52
CA PRO A 69 11.25 6.99 -0.39
C PRO A 69 11.31 5.67 -1.16
N SER A 70 12.51 5.27 -1.57
CA SER A 70 12.72 3.96 -2.22
C SER A 70 12.19 2.82 -1.35
N ARG A 71 11.36 1.95 -1.95
CA ARG A 71 10.78 0.77 -1.30
C ARG A 71 11.83 -0.07 -0.58
N ASP A 72 12.96 -0.33 -1.24
CA ASP A 72 14.03 -1.17 -0.71
C ASP A 72 14.72 -0.55 0.51
N ALA A 73 14.87 0.77 0.54
CA ALA A 73 15.45 1.49 1.67
C ALA A 73 14.54 1.40 2.90
N LEU A 74 13.22 1.46 2.69
CA LEU A 74 12.24 1.30 3.76
C LEU A 74 12.16 -0.14 4.23
N LEU A 75 12.12 -1.11 3.32
CA LEU A 75 12.14 -2.53 3.69
C LEU A 75 13.37 -2.85 4.53
N ALA A 76 14.57 -2.40 4.14
CA ALA A 76 15.79 -2.58 4.92
C ALA A 76 15.72 -1.92 6.31
N HIS A 77 14.99 -0.81 6.46
CA HIS A 77 14.79 -0.14 7.75
C HIS A 77 13.79 -0.87 8.66
N PHE A 78 12.73 -1.44 8.09
CA PHE A 78 11.64 -2.06 8.84
C PHE A 78 11.83 -3.56 9.08
N GLN A 79 12.50 -4.27 8.17
CA GLN A 79 12.77 -5.71 8.29
C GLN A 79 13.43 -6.09 9.63
N PRO A 80 14.43 -5.36 10.18
CA PRO A 80 14.99 -5.68 11.50
C PRO A 80 13.99 -5.52 12.65
N ARG A 81 13.03 -4.60 12.55
CA ARG A 81 11.99 -4.34 13.57
C ARG A 81 10.91 -5.42 13.60
N PHE A 82 10.64 -6.06 12.48
CA PHE A 82 9.70 -7.18 12.40
C PHE A 82 10.36 -8.53 12.73
N GLN A 83 11.64 -8.70 12.41
CA GLN A 83 12.42 -9.88 12.80
C GLN A 83 12.72 -9.94 14.31
N THR A 84 12.80 -8.80 15.00
CA THR A 84 12.96 -8.76 16.48
C THR A 84 11.68 -9.09 17.25
N ALA A 85 10.53 -9.24 16.58
CA ALA A 85 9.25 -9.62 17.19
C ALA A 85 8.89 -11.12 17.04
N ALA A 86 9.68 -11.91 16.31
CA ALA A 86 9.52 -13.35 16.27
C ALA A 86 10.25 -13.99 17.47
N PRO A 87 9.55 -14.62 18.44
CA PRO A 87 10.22 -15.43 19.45
C PRO A 87 10.86 -16.64 18.76
N LYS A 88 12.09 -16.92 19.19
CA LYS A 88 12.90 -18.06 18.77
C LYS A 88 12.24 -19.40 19.11
#